data_AF-A0A444Z6A9-F1
#
_entry.id   AF-A0A444Z6A9-F1
#
_cell.length_a   1.000
_cell.length_b   1.000
_cell.length_c   1.000
_cell.angle_alpha   90.00
_cell.angle_beta   90.00
_cell.angle_gamma   90.00
#
_symmetry.space_group_name_H-M   'P 1'
#
loop_
_entity.id
_entity.type
_entity.pdbx_description
1 polymer ?
#
loop_
_entity_poly.entity_id
_entity_poly.type
_entity_poly.pdbx_seq_one_letter_code
_entity_poly.pdbx_strand_id
1 'polypeptide(L)'
;MYIETHKKKDGSFVTDKVRDIGKQIELVMTQNEKDKYGPSTNDVIGKVFGEEHSGRVRCIGIGATHTNTFRNANRPSQLANSSTSMSSTNYSQADFKHLESKFDGTLIALKTYFLSKEGRIPVELTSIFD
;
A
#
# COMPACT_ATOMS: atom_id res chain seq x y z
N MET A 1 -16.72 11.33 -0.26
CA MET A 1 -16.69 11.29 1.23
C MET A 1 -17.27 12.57 1.84
N TYR A 2 -16.78 13.77 1.48
CA TYR A 2 -17.27 15.04 2.06
C TYR A 2 -18.78 15.26 1.90
N ILE A 3 -19.33 15.14 0.69
CA ILE A 3 -20.76 15.37 0.41
C ILE A 3 -21.65 14.43 1.24
N GLU A 4 -21.25 13.15 1.34
CA GLU A 4 -22.02 12.11 2.03
C GLU A 4 -22.02 12.30 3.56
N THR A 5 -20.88 12.70 4.15
CA THR A 5 -20.77 12.88 5.60
C THR A 5 -21.38 14.18 6.12
N HIS A 6 -21.69 15.13 5.23
CA HIS A 6 -22.21 16.45 5.59
C HIS A 6 -23.66 16.69 5.14
N LYS A 7 -24.39 15.60 4.85
CA LYS A 7 -25.83 15.58 4.66
C LYS A 7 -26.52 14.99 5.89
N LYS A 8 -27.71 15.51 6.19
CA LYS A 8 -28.64 14.92 7.16
C LYS A 8 -29.27 13.66 6.54
N LYS A 9 -29.99 12.91 7.36
CA LYS A 9 -30.71 11.68 6.92
C LYS A 9 -31.76 11.95 5.83
N ASP A 10 -32.27 13.17 5.75
CA ASP A 10 -33.21 13.62 4.71
C ASP A 10 -32.51 14.02 3.39
N GLY A 11 -31.18 13.96 3.32
CA GLY A 11 -30.38 14.34 2.16
C GLY A 11 -30.04 15.83 2.07
N SER A 12 -30.56 16.67 2.97
CA SER A 12 -30.26 18.10 3.03
C SER A 12 -28.89 18.38 3.65
N PHE A 13 -28.22 19.45 3.24
CA PHE A 13 -26.96 19.87 3.86
C PHE A 13 -27.20 20.48 5.24
N VAL A 14 -26.26 20.24 6.16
CA VAL A 14 -26.35 20.73 7.55
C VAL A 14 -26.38 22.27 7.63
N THR A 15 -25.72 22.97 6.71
CA THR A 15 -25.65 24.44 6.68
C THR A 15 -25.44 24.95 5.25
N ASP A 16 -25.80 26.20 4.98
CA ASP A 16 -25.63 26.86 3.68
C ASP A 16 -24.18 26.88 3.19
N LYS A 17 -23.21 27.17 4.07
CA LYS A 17 -21.78 27.13 3.74
C LYS A 17 -21.33 25.75 3.26
N VAL A 18 -21.82 24.70 3.92
CA VAL A 18 -21.52 23.31 3.58
C VAL A 18 -22.15 22.92 2.25
N ARG A 19 -23.36 23.41 1.97
CA ARG A 19 -24.01 23.24 0.67
C ARG A 19 -23.18 23.87 -0.45
N ASP A 20 -22.66 25.07 -0.25
CA ASP A 20 -21.88 25.76 -1.27
C ASP A 20 -20.56 25.03 -1.56
N ILE A 21 -19.86 24.55 -0.52
CA ILE A 21 -18.68 23.70 -0.67
C ILE A 21 -19.04 22.38 -1.38
N GLY A 22 -20.14 21.74 -0.98
CA GLY A 22 -20.64 20.51 -1.60
C GLY A 22 -20.92 20.68 -3.09
N LYS A 23 -21.57 21.79 -3.48
CA LYS A 23 -21.83 22.15 -4.88
C LYS A 23 -20.55 22.41 -5.67
N GLN A 24 -19.56 23.06 -5.07
CA GLN A 24 -18.25 23.27 -5.73
C GLN A 24 -17.54 21.94 -5.99
N ILE A 25 -17.56 21.02 -5.02
CA ILE A 25 -16.99 19.68 -5.18
C ILE A 25 -17.72 18.93 -6.30
N GLU A 26 -19.05 18.95 -6.31
CA GLU A 26 -19.86 18.29 -7.33
C GLU A 26 -19.59 18.85 -8.73
N LEU A 27 -19.49 20.19 -8.86
CA LEU A 27 -19.11 20.84 -10.11
C LEU A 27 -17.73 20.42 -10.60
N VAL A 28 -16.73 20.39 -9.72
CA VAL A 28 -15.36 19.95 -10.04
C VAL A 28 -15.37 18.48 -10.45
N MET A 29 -16.16 17.62 -9.80
CA MET A 29 -16.28 16.21 -10.17
C MET A 29 -16.89 16.03 -11.57
N THR A 30 -17.98 16.72 -11.89
CA THR A 30 -18.63 16.64 -13.21
C THR A 30 -17.74 17.19 -14.34
N GLN A 31 -16.96 18.23 -14.08
CA GLN A 31 -16.00 18.76 -15.07
C GLN A 31 -14.83 17.80 -15.33
N ASN A 32 -14.40 17.07 -14.31
CA ASN A 32 -13.31 16.10 -14.40
C ASN A 32 -13.72 14.73 -14.96
N GLU A 33 -15.01 14.47 -15.24
CA GLU A 33 -15.42 13.20 -15.88
C GLU A 33 -14.80 12.96 -17.26
N LYS A 34 -14.30 14.02 -17.94
CA LYS A 34 -13.56 13.88 -19.21
C LYS A 34 -12.12 13.44 -19.03
N ASP A 35 -11.54 13.70 -17.86
CA ASP A 35 -10.23 13.19 -17.50
C ASP A 35 -10.47 11.84 -16.85
N LYS A 36 -10.34 10.79 -17.66
CA LYS A 36 -10.42 9.39 -17.25
C LYS A 36 -9.75 9.26 -15.88
N TYR A 37 -10.55 9.05 -14.84
CA TYR A 37 -10.14 8.66 -13.48
C TYR A 37 -9.44 7.28 -13.45
N GLY A 38 -8.90 6.87 -14.59
CA GLY A 38 -8.01 5.74 -14.71
C GLY A 38 -6.58 6.23 -14.50
N PRO A 39 -5.73 5.41 -13.89
CA PRO A 39 -4.30 5.65 -13.86
C PRO A 39 -3.77 5.89 -15.27
N SER A 40 -2.71 6.70 -15.38
CA SER A 40 -2.08 6.97 -16.67
C SER A 40 -1.68 5.65 -17.31
N THR A 41 -2.31 5.29 -18.43
CA THR A 41 -2.05 4.02 -19.13
C THR A 41 -0.62 3.92 -19.67
N ASN A 42 0.16 5.01 -19.61
CA ASN A 42 1.49 5.11 -20.16
C ASN A 42 2.53 5.56 -19.13
N ASP A 43 2.24 5.44 -17.83
CA ASP A 43 3.29 5.61 -16.83
C ASP A 43 4.27 4.43 -16.83
N VAL A 44 5.46 4.65 -16.27
CA VAL A 44 6.53 3.64 -16.24
C VAL A 44 6.09 2.38 -15.48
N ILE A 45 5.18 2.54 -14.50
CA ILE A 45 4.69 1.46 -13.65
C ILE A 45 3.75 0.54 -14.44
N GLY A 46 2.80 1.10 -15.19
CA GLY A 46 1.88 0.37 -16.06
C GLY A 46 2.59 -0.35 -17.21
N LYS A 47 3.70 0.21 -17.74
CA LYS A 47 4.53 -0.49 -18.72
C LYS A 47 5.21 -1.74 -18.17
N VAL A 48 5.79 -1.64 -16.97
CA VAL A 48 6.52 -2.76 -16.36
C VAL A 48 5.56 -3.82 -15.84
N PHE A 49 4.39 -3.41 -15.36
CA PHE A 49 3.54 -4.31 -14.58
C PHE A 49 2.08 -4.45 -15.03
N GLY A 50 1.71 -3.90 -16.18
CA GLY A 50 0.36 -3.96 -16.76
C GLY A 50 -0.61 -2.91 -16.23
N GLU A 51 -1.76 -2.79 -16.89
CA GLU A 51 -2.80 -1.80 -16.55
C GLU A 51 -3.29 -1.94 -15.09
N GLU A 52 -3.43 -0.80 -14.41
CA GLU A 52 -3.96 -0.79 -13.05
C GLU A 52 -5.48 -0.97 -13.05
N HIS A 53 -5.95 -1.82 -12.14
CA HIS A 53 -7.34 -2.21 -12.02
C HIS A 53 -7.99 -1.43 -10.87
N SER A 54 -9.13 -0.79 -11.14
CA SER A 54 -9.89 -0.07 -10.12
C SER A 54 -10.20 -0.95 -8.89
N GLY A 55 -9.97 -0.41 -7.69
CA GLY A 55 -10.17 -1.11 -6.41
C GLY A 55 -9.02 -2.00 -5.95
N ARG A 56 -7.86 -1.95 -6.60
CA ARG A 56 -6.64 -2.67 -6.17
C ARG A 56 -5.49 -1.70 -5.98
N VAL A 57 -5.02 -1.55 -4.74
CA VAL A 57 -3.78 -0.82 -4.45
C VAL A 57 -2.60 -1.73 -4.75
N ARG A 58 -1.64 -1.19 -5.50
CA ARG A 58 -0.36 -1.82 -5.75
C ARG A 58 0.61 -1.43 -4.63
N CYS A 59 1.06 -2.39 -3.84
CA CYS A 59 2.09 -2.19 -2.83
C CYS A 59 3.47 -2.46 -3.45
N ILE A 60 4.51 -1.78 -2.97
CA ILE A 60 5.89 -2.18 -3.31
C ILE A 60 6.17 -3.54 -2.68
N GLY A 61 6.50 -4.55 -3.48
CA GLY A 61 6.88 -5.89 -3.02
C GLY A 61 5.72 -6.88 -2.79
N ILE A 62 4.46 -6.43 -2.86
CA ILE A 62 3.27 -7.29 -2.80
C ILE A 62 2.49 -6.96 -4.07
N GLY A 63 2.17 -7.95 -4.91
CA GLY A 63 1.45 -7.74 -6.17
C GLY A 63 0.10 -7.01 -5.99
N ALA A 64 -0.69 -6.89 -7.06
CA ALA A 64 -2.00 -6.24 -7.00
C ALA A 64 -2.86 -6.81 -5.85
N THR A 65 -2.98 -6.05 -4.76
CA THR A 65 -3.68 -6.49 -3.55
C THR A 65 -5.08 -5.92 -3.61
N HIS A 66 -6.10 -6.74 -3.36
CA HIS A 66 -7.48 -6.25 -3.32
C HIS A 66 -7.63 -5.29 -2.14
N THR A 67 -7.99 -4.04 -2.42
CA THR A 67 -8.22 -3.04 -1.38
C THR A 67 -9.69 -3.04 -1.06
N ASN A 68 -10.12 -3.96 -0.18
CA ASN A 68 -11.47 -3.89 0.34
C ASN A 68 -11.53 -2.85 1.47
N THR A 69 -11.32 -1.58 1.14
CA THR A 69 -11.78 -0.48 1.98
C THR A 69 -13.03 0.09 1.36
N PHE A 70 -14.15 -0.15 2.05
CA PHE A 70 -15.43 0.52 1.89
C PHE A 70 -16.38 -0.07 0.85
N ARG A 71 -16.96 -1.23 1.17
CA ARG A 71 -18.28 -1.60 0.65
C ARG A 71 -19.21 -2.03 1.79
N ASN A 72 -20.18 -1.16 2.08
CA ASN A 72 -21.40 -1.38 2.86
C ASN A 72 -21.29 -1.41 4.41
N ALA A 73 -21.30 -0.23 5.02
CA ALA A 73 -21.47 -0.02 6.46
C ALA A 73 -22.92 -0.25 6.98
N ASN A 74 -23.70 -1.19 6.41
CA ASN A 74 -25.11 -1.41 6.79
C ASN A 74 -25.53 -2.88 6.99
N ARG A 75 -24.59 -3.81 7.23
CA ARG A 75 -24.93 -5.21 7.58
C ARG A 75 -24.00 -5.72 8.70
N PRO A 76 -24.42 -5.70 9.98
CA PRO A 76 -23.59 -6.14 11.10
C PRO A 76 -23.53 -7.68 11.30
N SER A 77 -23.83 -8.51 10.29
CA SER A 77 -23.95 -9.96 10.50
C SER A 77 -23.32 -10.88 9.44
N GLN A 78 -22.43 -10.40 8.58
CA GLN A 78 -21.70 -11.26 7.62
C GLN A 78 -20.18 -11.13 7.68
N LEU A 79 -19.62 -10.86 8.87
CA LEU A 79 -18.16 -10.86 9.08
C LEU A 79 -17.59 -12.20 9.54
N ALA A 80 -18.39 -13.28 9.56
CA ALA A 80 -17.95 -14.56 10.11
C ALA A 80 -17.38 -15.56 9.07
N ASN A 81 -17.58 -15.37 7.76
CA ASN A 81 -17.34 -16.46 6.79
C ASN A 81 -16.62 -16.02 5.50
N SER A 82 -15.64 -15.13 5.58
CA SER A 82 -14.68 -14.95 4.49
C SER A 82 -13.27 -15.17 5.00
N SER A 83 -13.02 -16.40 5.47
CA SER A 83 -11.71 -17.03 5.33
C SER A 83 -11.45 -17.21 3.84
N THR A 84 -11.09 -16.12 3.16
CA THR A 84 -10.27 -16.25 1.97
C THR A 84 -9.02 -16.94 2.46
N SER A 85 -8.85 -18.19 2.03
CA SER A 85 -7.61 -18.95 2.18
C SER A 85 -6.55 -18.17 1.42
N MET A 86 -6.02 -17.16 2.08
CA MET A 86 -4.81 -16.49 1.71
C MET A 86 -3.74 -17.54 1.98
N SER A 87 -3.25 -18.20 0.93
CA SER A 87 -1.82 -18.47 0.88
C SER A 87 -1.10 -17.12 0.75
N SER A 88 -1.31 -16.22 1.71
CA SER A 88 -0.25 -15.34 2.13
C SER A 88 0.86 -16.30 2.55
N THR A 89 2.01 -16.18 1.93
CA THR A 89 3.23 -16.66 2.58
C THR A 89 3.33 -15.85 3.86
N ASN A 90 2.65 -16.33 4.91
CA ASN A 90 2.75 -15.84 6.26
C ASN A 90 4.15 -16.25 6.68
N TYR A 91 5.16 -15.46 6.30
CA TYR A 91 6.48 -15.62 6.87
C TYR A 91 6.29 -15.48 8.37
N SER A 92 6.46 -16.60 9.06
CA SER A 92 6.34 -16.66 10.50
C SER A 92 7.46 -15.83 11.11
N GLN A 93 7.30 -15.43 12.37
CA GLN A 93 8.39 -14.80 13.12
C GLN A 93 9.66 -15.66 13.10
N ALA A 94 9.51 -17.00 13.03
CA ALA A 94 10.63 -17.93 12.89
C ALA A 94 11.33 -17.80 11.53
N ASP A 95 10.60 -17.59 10.43
CA ASP A 95 11.19 -17.39 9.11
C ASP A 95 11.99 -16.09 9.04
N PHE A 96 11.48 -15.02 9.66
CA PHE A 96 12.21 -13.76 9.77
C PHE A 96 13.50 -13.91 10.58
N LYS A 97 13.43 -14.58 11.74
CA LYS A 97 14.61 -14.88 12.57
C LYS A 97 15.61 -15.77 11.86
N HIS A 98 15.14 -16.73 11.07
CA HIS A 98 16.01 -17.58 10.26
C HIS A 98 16.72 -16.77 9.18
N LEU A 99 16.03 -15.85 8.51
CA LEU A 99 16.62 -14.96 7.52
C LEU A 99 17.67 -14.02 8.13
N GLU A 100 17.36 -13.43 9.29
CA GLU A 100 18.28 -12.58 10.07
C GLU A 100 19.59 -13.35 10.38
N SER A 101 19.46 -14.60 10.84
CA SER A 101 20.64 -15.44 11.14
C SER A 101 21.52 -15.77 9.93
N LYS A 102 20.92 -15.89 8.74
CA LYS A 102 21.65 -16.09 7.48
C LYS A 102 22.40 -14.83 7.08
N PHE A 103 21.78 -13.67 7.26
CA PHE A 103 22.41 -12.39 6.99
C PHE A 103 23.62 -12.17 7.92
N ASP A 104 23.46 -12.42 9.22
CA ASP A 104 24.54 -12.32 10.21
C ASP A 104 25.70 -13.26 9.88
N GLY A 105 25.42 -14.53 9.55
CA GLY A 105 26.45 -15.48 9.16
C GLY A 105 27.23 -15.03 7.93
N THR A 106 26.54 -14.43 6.95
CA THR A 106 27.18 -13.90 5.73
C THR A 106 28.05 -12.68 6.05
N LEU A 107 27.58 -11.76 6.90
CA LEU A 107 28.37 -10.61 7.34
C LEU A 107 29.63 -11.03 8.10
N ILE A 108 29.53 -12.02 8.98
CA ILE A 108 30.70 -12.55 9.71
C ILE A 108 31.72 -13.14 8.73
N ALA A 109 31.28 -13.95 7.77
CA ALA A 109 32.15 -14.53 6.76
C ALA A 109 32.84 -13.44 5.92
N LEU A 110 32.10 -12.41 5.51
CA LEU A 110 32.61 -11.27 4.77
C LEU A 110 33.63 -10.45 5.58
N LYS A 111 33.33 -10.15 6.85
CA LYS A 111 34.26 -9.46 7.77
C LYS A 111 35.56 -10.25 7.93
N THR A 112 35.45 -11.57 8.10
CA THR A 112 36.60 -12.47 8.22
C THR A 112 37.42 -12.52 6.92
N TYR A 113 36.77 -12.51 5.76
CA TYR A 113 37.45 -12.41 4.47
C TYR A 113 38.30 -11.15 4.39
N PHE A 114 37.73 -9.97 4.69
CA PHE A 114 38.47 -8.70 4.66
C PHE A 114 39.66 -8.71 5.62
N LEU A 115 39.47 -9.18 6.85
CA LEU A 115 40.56 -9.27 7.83
C LEU A 115 41.65 -10.27 7.41
N SER A 116 41.28 -11.39 6.77
CA SER A 116 42.24 -12.44 6.39
C SER A 116 42.94 -12.22 5.04
N LYS A 117 42.30 -11.52 4.10
CA LYS A 117 42.83 -11.28 2.74
C LYS A 117 43.32 -9.87 2.52
N GLU A 118 42.63 -8.88 3.08
CA GLU A 118 42.96 -7.46 2.90
C GLU A 118 43.62 -6.85 4.14
N GLY A 119 43.61 -7.56 5.28
CA GLY A 119 44.24 -7.15 6.54
C GLY A 119 43.49 -6.03 7.27
N ARG A 120 42.46 -5.45 6.66
CA ARG A 120 41.63 -4.38 7.22
C ARG A 120 40.24 -4.40 6.62
N ILE A 121 39.29 -3.79 7.32
CA ILE A 121 37.95 -3.53 6.80
C ILE A 121 37.98 -2.20 6.03
N PRO A 122 37.43 -2.13 4.80
CA PRO A 122 37.27 -0.86 4.08
C PRO A 122 36.48 0.17 4.89
N VAL A 123 36.89 1.45 4.84
CA VAL A 123 36.25 2.54 5.61
C VAL A 123 34.79 2.72 5.24
N GLU A 124 34.43 2.43 3.99
CA GLU A 124 33.08 2.50 3.49
C GLU A 124 32.16 1.43 4.11
N LEU A 125 32.74 0.37 4.67
CA LEU A 125 32.01 -0.77 5.23
C LEU A 125 32.05 -0.81 6.76
N THR A 126 32.77 0.09 7.44
CA THR A 126 32.89 0.04 8.91
C THR A 126 31.54 0.14 9.61
N SER A 127 30.64 1.02 9.13
CA SER A 127 29.29 1.18 9.72
C SER A 127 28.37 -0.02 9.54
N ILE A 128 28.73 -0.99 8.69
CA ILE A 128 27.96 -2.23 8.47
C ILE A 128 28.38 -3.31 9.49
N PHE A 129 29.57 -3.17 10.07
CA PHE A 129 30.17 -4.16 10.97
C PHE A 129 30.31 -3.69 12.42
N ASP A 130 29.94 -2.44 12.71
CA ASP A 130 29.76 -1.86 14.05
C ASP A 130 28.43 -2.33 14.67
#